data_AF-A0A2K3JXG9-F1
#
_entry.id   AF-A0A2K3JXG9-F1
#
_cell.length_a   1.000
_cell.length_b   1.000
_cell.length_c   1.000
_cell.angle_alpha   90.00
_cell.angle_beta   90.00
_cell.angle_gamma   90.00
#
_symmetry.space_group_name_H-M   'P 1'
#
loop_
_entity.id
_entity.type
_entity.pdbx_description
1 polymer ?
#
loop_
_entity_poly.entity_id
_entity_poly.type
_entity_poly.pdbx_seq_one_letter_code
_entity_poly.pdbx_strand_id
1 'polypeptide(L)' 'MCSTEYAFKAVKSAGNTSIGVRGKDSVCVVTQKKVPDKLLDQTSVTHLFPITKYLGLLATGIT' A
#
# COMPACT_ATOMS: atom_id res chain seq x y z
N MET A 1 -12.75 22.08 6.81
CA MET A 1 -12.73 21.51 5.44
C MET A 1 -11.35 21.53 4.77
N CYS A 2 -10.37 22.36 5.17
CA CYS A 2 -9.08 22.47 4.45
C CYS A 2 -8.15 21.23 4.53
N SER A 3 -8.37 20.30 5.47
CA SER A 3 -7.44 19.16 5.68
C SER A 3 -7.59 18.00 4.68
N THR A 4 -8.75 17.83 4.05
CA THR A 4 -9.04 16.66 3.21
C THR A 4 -8.30 16.70 1.87
N GLU A 5 -8.15 17.89 1.27
CA GLU A 5 -7.41 18.04 0.01
C GLU A 5 -5.91 17.83 0.19
N TYR A 6 -5.36 18.25 1.33
CA TYR A 6 -3.94 18.04 1.63
C TYR A 6 -3.63 16.56 1.88
N ALA A 7 -4.51 15.86 2.58
CA ALA A 7 -4.40 14.41 2.77
C ALA A 7 -4.42 13.66 1.43
N PHE A 8 -5.30 14.07 0.49
CA PHE A 8 -5.38 13.45 -0.83
C PHE A 8 -4.13 13.69 -1.67
N LYS A 9 -3.50 14.87 -1.54
CA LYS A 9 -2.20 15.16 -2.18
C LYS A 9 -1.07 14.31 -1.58
N ALA A 10 -1.05 14.12 -0.26
CA ALA A 10 -0.02 13.31 0.41
C ALA A 10 -0.04 11.84 -0.05
N VAL A 11 -1.22 11.25 -0.21
CA VAL A 11 -1.36 9.88 -0.73
C VAL A 11 -0.84 9.76 -2.17
N LYS A 12 -1.11 10.75 -3.02
CA LYS A 12 -0.57 10.79 -4.39
C LYS A 12 0.94 11.00 -4.43
N SER A 13 1.49 11.78 -3.49
CA SER A 13 2.92 12.07 -3.41
C SER A 13 3.76 10.86 -3.02
N ALA A 14 3.17 9.83 -2.40
CA ALA A 14 3.88 8.60 -2.06
C ALA A 14 4.36 7.84 -3.32
N GLY A 15 3.75 8.07 -4.49
CA GLY A 15 4.20 7.51 -5.76
C GLY A 15 4.12 5.98 -5.88
N ASN A 16 3.53 5.31 -4.88
CA ASN A 16 3.31 3.87 -4.87
C ASN A 16 1.93 3.56 -5.46
N THR A 17 1.90 2.81 -6.55
CA THR A 17 0.65 2.37 -7.19
C THR A 17 0.18 1.07 -6.55
N SER A 18 -1.06 1.02 -6.07
CA SER A 18 -1.62 -0.20 -5.48
C SER A 18 -2.90 -0.60 -6.20
N ILE A 19 -3.02 -1.89 -6.50
CA ILE A 19 -4.06 -2.48 -7.34
C ILE A 19 -4.72 -3.60 -6.54
N GLY A 20 -6.03 -3.53 -6.37
CA GLY A 20 -6.84 -4.59 -5.79
C GLY A 20 -7.69 -5.24 -6.87
N VAL A 21 -7.64 -6.56 -6.98
CA VAL A 21 -8.49 -7.35 -7.86
C VAL A 21 -9.35 -8.27 -7.00
N ARG A 22 -10.67 -8.22 -7.22
CA ARG A 22 -11.63 -9.13 -6.62
C ARG A 22 -11.99 -10.22 -7.63
N GLY A 23 -11.67 -11.46 -7.31
CA GLY A 23 -12.15 -12.66 -8.00
C GLY A 23 -13.52 -13.11 -7.49
N LYS A 24 -13.95 -14.29 -7.94
CA LYS A 24 -15.22 -14.91 -7.52
C LYS A 24 -15.17 -15.39 -6.06
N ASP A 25 -14.04 -15.99 -5.67
CA ASP A 25 -13.83 -16.61 -4.35
C ASP A 25 -12.55 -16.10 -3.66
N SER A 26 -11.90 -15.07 -4.20
CA SER A 26 -10.63 -14.56 -3.70
C SER A 26 -10.47 -13.06 -3.93
N VAL A 27 -9.58 -12.44 -3.16
CA VAL A 27 -9.14 -11.06 -3.35
C VAL A 27 -7.62 -11.02 -3.38
N CYS A 28 -7.06 -10.32 -4.36
CA CYS A 28 -5.63 -10.13 -4.49
C CYS A 28 -5.34 -8.63 -4.46
N VAL A 29 -4.39 -8.23 -3.61
CA VAL A 29 -3.90 -6.85 -3.56
C VAL A 29 -2.42 -6.85 -3.88
N VAL A 30 -2.03 -5.98 -4.80
CA VAL A 30 -0.66 -5.84 -5.30
C VAL A 30 -0.27 -4.39 -5.13
N THR A 31 0.91 -4.13 -4.59
CA THR A 31 1.45 -2.77 -4.51
C THR A 31 2.80 -2.69 -5.19
N GLN A 32 3.05 -1.57 -5.84
CA GLN A 32 4.32 -1.26 -6.43
C GLN A 32 5.33 -1.02 -5.31
N LYS A 33 6.28 -1.94 -5.20
CA LYS A 33 7.37 -1.87 -4.23
C LYS A 33 8.55 -1.15 -4.87
N LYS A 34 8.72 0.13 -4.54
CA LYS A 34 9.87 0.90 -4.98
C LYS A 34 10.94 0.81 -3.90
N VAL A 35 11.97 0.00 -4.11
CA VAL A 35 13.09 -0.16 -3.18
C VAL A 35 14.19 0.81 -3.61
N PRO A 36 14.40 1.93 -2.89
CA PRO A 36 15.34 2.96 -3.32
C PRO A 36 16.81 2.58 -3.10
N ASP A 37 17.11 1.53 -2.33
CA ASP A 37 18.49 1.14 -2.04
C ASP A 37 18.66 -0.39 -1.95
N LYS A 38 19.77 -0.91 -2.49
CA LYS A 38 20.06 -2.36 -2.53
C LYS A 38 20.44 -2.96 -1.17
N LEU A 39 20.72 -2.14 -0.14
CA LEU A 39 20.97 -2.61 1.23
C LEU A 39 19.69 -2.74 2.07
N LEU A 40 18.57 -2.14 1.64
CA LEU A 40 17.32 -2.28 2.37
C LEU A 40 16.71 -3.65 2.10
N ASP A 41 16.48 -4.40 3.17
CA ASP A 41 15.83 -5.69 3.11
C ASP A 41 14.43 -5.54 2.50
N GLN A 42 14.25 -6.18 1.34
CA GLN A 42 13.01 -6.09 0.59
C GLN A 42 11.85 -6.57 1.48
N THR A 43 12.03 -7.61 2.27
CA THR A 43 11.00 -8.19 3.15
C THR A 43 10.44 -7.20 4.17
N SER A 44 11.25 -6.22 4.60
CA SER A 44 10.88 -5.19 5.58
C SER A 44 10.05 -4.04 4.99
N VAL A 45 10.14 -3.80 3.68
CA VAL A 45 9.34 -2.77 2.98
C VAL A 45 8.04 -3.39 2.46
N THR A 46 7.17 -3.75 3.40
CA THR A 46 5.88 -4.37 3.09
C THR A 46 4.75 -3.52 3.63
N HIS A 47 3.99 -2.88 2.72
CA HIS A 47 2.78 -2.12 3.06
C HIS A 47 1.53 -3.00 3.24
N LEU A 48 1.72 -4.32 3.35
CA LEU A 48 0.66 -5.29 3.59
C LEU A 48 0.67 -5.68 5.07
N PHE A 49 -0.46 -5.43 5.72
CA PHE A 49 -0.69 -5.75 7.11
C PHE A 49 -1.73 -6.87 7.22
N PRO A 50 -1.34 -8.07 7.66
CA PRO A 50 -2.30 -9.12 7.97
C PRO A 50 -3.00 -8.77 9.30
N ILE A 51 -4.23 -8.29 9.22
CA ILE A 51 -5.02 -7.92 10.41
C ILE A 51 -5.65 -9.18 11.02
N THR A 52 -6.09 -10.11 10.18
CA THR A 52 -6.72 -11.36 10.62
C THR A 52 -6.45 -12.46 9.59
N LYS A 53 -6.67 -13.73 9.96
CA LYS A 53 -6.49 -14.90 9.07
C LYS A 53 -7.24 -14.82 7.74
N TYR A 54 -8.29 -13.99 7.67
CA TYR A 54 -9.12 -13.77 6.48
C TYR A 54 -9.12 -12.32 5.98
N LEU A 55 -8.44 -11.39 6.68
CA LEU A 55 -8.47 -9.96 6.37
C LEU A 55 -7.05 -9.40 6.27
N GLY A 56 -6.69 -8.94 5.08
CA GLY A 56 -5.47 -8.20 4.81
C GLY A 56 -5.78 -6.74 4.51
N LEU A 57 -4.95 -5.84 5.03
CA LEU A 57 -5.01 -4.42 4.72
C LEU A 57 -3.75 -4.02 3.96
N LEU A 58 -3.92 -3.26 2.89
CA LEU A 58 -2.83 -2.65 2.16
C LEU A 58 -2.94 -1.13 2.32
N ALA A 59 -1.91 -0.52 2.89
CA ALA A 59 -1.88 0.92 3.13
C ALA A 59 -0.98 1.62 2.11
N THR A 60 -1.55 2.52 1.32
CA THR A 60 -0.81 3.32 0.33
C THR A 60 -0.76 4.76 0.79
N GLY A 61 0.45 5.26 1.04
CA GLY A 61 0.65 6.63 1.52
C GLY A 61 2.09 6.87 1.95
N ILE A 62 2.31 8.02 2.58
CA ILE A 62 3.58 8.35 3.25
C ILE A 62 3.75 7.42 4.46
N THR A 63 4.83 6.65 4.48
CA THR A 63 5.34 5.93 5.66
C THR A 63 6.44 6.77 6.29
#